data_AF-V6LWG3-F1
#
_entry.id   AF-V6LWG3-F1
#
_cell.length_a   1.000
_cell.length_b   1.000
_cell.length_c   1.000
_cell.angle_alpha   90.00
_cell.angle_beta   90.00
_cell.angle_gamma   90.00
#
_symmetry.space_group_name_H-M   'P 1'
#
loop_
_entity.id
_entity.type
_entity.pdbx_description
1 polymer ?
#
loop_
_entity_poly.entity_id
_entity_poly.type
_entity_poly.pdbx_seq_one_letter_code
_entity_poly.pdbx_strand_id
1 'polypeptide(L)' 'MSKSKVHTSRGNCKKNHKNGIKKCRLPENARRPGMNQKYIRNVHHARVGTLAKE' A
#
# COMPACT_ATOMS: atom_id res chain seq x y z
N MET A 1 -9.83 40.43 -17.99
CA MET A 1 -8.87 39.53 -17.33
C MET A 1 -7.72 39.25 -18.30
N SER A 2 -6.52 39.78 -18.03
CA SER A 2 -5.34 39.37 -18.80
C SER A 2 -4.98 37.93 -18.47
N LYS A 3 -4.43 37.20 -19.44
CA LYS A 3 -4.16 35.76 -19.31
C LYS A 3 -3.22 35.50 -18.13
N SER A 4 -3.69 34.73 -17.15
CA SER A 4 -2.93 34.38 -15.94
C SER A 4 -2.11 33.11 -16.12
N LYS A 5 -1.12 32.89 -15.24
CA LYS A 5 -0.29 31.68 -15.26
C LYS A 5 -1.13 30.44 -14.95
N VAL A 6 -1.06 29.45 -15.83
CA VAL A 6 -1.92 28.24 -15.80
C VAL A 6 -1.42 27.16 -14.83
N HIS A 7 -0.10 27.04 -14.58
CA HIS A 7 0.45 26.04 -13.65
C HIS A 7 1.75 26.50 -12.97
N THR A 8 1.96 26.08 -11.71
CA THR A 8 3.24 26.21 -10.99
C THR A 8 3.44 25.09 -9.99
N SER A 9 4.65 24.53 -9.96
CA SER A 9 5.10 23.59 -8.93
C SER A 9 5.99 24.24 -7.87
N ARG A 10 6.14 25.58 -7.92
CA ARG A 10 7.02 26.33 -7.00
C ARG A 10 6.56 26.16 -5.55
N GLY A 11 7.48 25.73 -4.69
CA GLY A 11 7.22 25.49 -3.26
C GLY A 11 6.72 24.09 -2.93
N ASN A 12 6.45 23.22 -3.91
CA ASN A 12 6.06 21.83 -3.64
C ASN A 12 7.14 21.06 -2.90
N CYS A 13 8.42 21.20 -3.28
CA CYS A 13 9.52 20.57 -2.56
C CYS A 13 9.58 21.04 -1.09
N LYS A 14 9.49 22.36 -0.83
CA LYS A 14 9.49 22.88 0.54
C LYS A 14 8.33 22.34 1.36
N LYS A 15 7.12 22.27 0.78
CA LYS A 15 5.92 21.71 1.43
C LYS A 15 6.07 20.22 1.73
N ASN A 16 6.53 19.43 0.76
CA ASN A 16 6.65 17.97 0.89
C ASN A 16 7.67 17.57 1.98
N HIS A 17 8.73 18.36 2.15
CA HIS A 17 9.77 18.07 3.13
C HIS A 17 9.50 18.68 4.52
N LYS A 18 8.48 19.54 4.72
CA LYS A 18 8.17 20.09 6.06
C LYS A 18 7.90 19.00 7.10
N ASN A 19 7.21 17.94 6.69
CA ASN A 19 6.85 16.80 7.52
C ASN A 19 7.69 15.55 7.19
N GLY A 20 8.72 15.72 6.35
CA GLY A 20 9.44 14.64 5.71
C GLY A 20 8.59 13.85 4.70
N ILE A 21 9.27 13.18 3.77
CA ILE A 21 8.63 12.20 2.89
C ILE A 21 8.48 10.90 3.70
N LYS A 22 7.31 10.71 4.30
CA LYS A 22 7.01 9.52 5.11
C LYS A 22 7.08 8.25 4.24
N LYS A 23 7.84 7.25 4.69
CA LYS A 23 7.86 5.91 4.09
C LYS A 23 6.73 5.07 4.69
N CYS A 24 5.98 4.38 3.84
CA CYS A 24 4.95 3.45 4.31
C CYS A 24 5.62 2.24 4.99
N ARG A 25 5.07 1.80 6.13
CA ARG A 25 5.52 0.58 6.79
C ARG A 25 5.23 -0.63 5.91
N LEU A 26 6.22 -1.51 5.74
CA LEU A 26 6.01 -2.80 5.08
C LEU A 26 5.21 -3.71 6.02
N PRO A 27 4.11 -4.35 5.58
CA PRO A 27 3.41 -5.31 6.42
C PRO A 27 4.27 -6.55 6.63
N GLU A 28 4.17 -7.13 7.83
CA GLU A 28 4.85 -8.38 8.19
C GLU A 28 4.29 -9.58 7.41
N ASN A 29 2.99 -9.54 7.11
CA ASN A 29 2.32 -10.61 6.37
C ASN A 29 2.24 -10.30 4.88
N ALA A 30 2.38 -11.36 4.08
CA ALA A 30 2.21 -11.29 2.63
C ALA A 30 0.82 -10.74 2.26
N ARG A 31 0.82 -9.73 1.40
CA ARG A 31 -0.41 -9.19 0.81
C ARG A 31 -0.99 -10.25 -0.13
N ARG A 32 -2.25 -10.65 0.10
CA ARG A 32 -2.97 -11.63 -0.73
C ARG A 32 -3.69 -11.10 -1.99
N PRO A 33 -3.94 -9.79 -2.21
CA PRO A 33 -4.58 -9.35 -3.44
C PRO A 33 -3.66 -9.60 -4.64
N GLY A 34 -4.19 -10.22 -5.70
CA GLY A 34 -3.45 -10.56 -6.91
C GLY A 34 -2.67 -11.88 -6.87
N MET A 35 -2.63 -12.59 -5.73
CA MET A 35 -2.06 -13.94 -5.69
C MET A 35 -3.00 -14.98 -6.33
N ASN A 36 -2.46 -16.10 -6.79
CA ASN A 36 -3.23 -17.17 -7.41
C ASN A 36 -4.34 -17.69 -6.49
N GLN A 37 -5.59 -17.67 -6.96
CA GLN A 37 -6.77 -18.06 -6.20
C GLN A 37 -6.71 -19.52 -5.71
N LYS A 38 -6.18 -20.45 -6.53
CA LYS A 38 -6.03 -21.87 -6.14
C LYS A 38 -5.11 -22.00 -4.94
N TYR A 39 -4.02 -21.24 -4.93
CA TYR A 39 -3.05 -21.23 -3.84
C TYR A 39 -3.63 -20.62 -2.56
N ILE A 40 -4.28 -19.45 -2.65
CA ILE A 40 -4.91 -18.80 -1.49
C ILE A 40 -5.94 -19.72 -0.83
N ARG A 41 -6.76 -20.40 -1.64
CA ARG A 41 -7.78 -21.34 -1.15
C ARG A 41 -7.13 -22.51 -0.39
N ASN A 42 -6.07 -23.09 -0.94
CA ASN A 42 -5.35 -24.18 -0.26
C ASN A 42 -4.71 -23.74 1.06
N VAL A 43 -4.05 -22.57 1.09
CA VAL A 43 -3.45 -22.01 2.31
C VAL A 43 -4.50 -21.75 3.39
N HIS A 44 -5.70 -21.31 3.01
CA HIS A 44 -6.81 -21.12 3.95
C HIS A 44 -7.25 -22.45 4.59
N HIS A 45 -7.52 -23.47 3.78
CA HIS A 45 -7.93 -24.78 4.30
C HIS A 45 -6.86 -25.43 5.17
N ALA A 46 -5.58 -25.30 4.79
CA ALA A 46 -4.46 -25.81 5.59
C ALA A 46 -4.44 -25.15 6.99
N ARG A 47 -4.57 -23.82 7.07
CA ARG A 47 -4.58 -23.08 8.34
C ARG A 47 -5.78 -23.45 9.22
N VAL A 48 -6.97 -23.62 8.63
CA VAL A 48 -8.16 -24.04 9.37
C VAL A 48 -7.98 -25.46 9.91
N GLY A 49 -7.45 -26.38 9.09
CA GLY A 49 -7.22 -27.76 9.48
C GLY A 49 -6.15 -27.94 10.57
N THR A 50 -5.13 -27.08 10.63
CA THR A 50 -4.14 -27.10 11.72
C THR A 50 -4.73 -26.63 13.04
N LEU A 51 -5.54 -25.57 13.03
CA LEU A 51 -6.15 -25.01 14.24
C LEU A 51 -7.28 -25.88 14.81
N ALA A 52 -7.93 -26.70 13.99
CA ALA A 52 -8.99 -27.62 14.44
C ALA A 52 -8.45 -28.94 15.03
N LYS A 53 -7.14 -29.18 14.93
CA LYS A 53 -6.45 -30.37 15.47
C LYS A 53 -5.79 -30.12 16.83
N GLU A 54 -5.66 -28.86 17.24
CA GLU A 54 -5.24 -28.43 18.58
C GLU A 54 -6.45 -28.35 19.51
#